data_AF-A0A5C4XVT4-F1
#
_entry.id   AF-A0A5C4XVT4-F1
#
_cell.length_a   1.000
_cell.length_b   1.000
_cell.length_c   1.000
_cell.angle_alpha   90.00
_cell.angle_beta   90.00
_cell.angle_gamma   90.00
#
_symmetry.space_group_name_H-M   'P 1'
#
loop_
_entity.id
_entity.type
_entity.pdbx_description
1 polymer ?
#
loop_
_entity_poly.entity_id
_entity_poly.type
_entity_poly.pdbx_seq_one_letter_code
_entity_poly.pdbx_strand_id
1 'polypeptide(L)'
;MRGRLETDPNDENAFRRLAELVRRRAVEGHRDAGTAARSADDAVWALAEETARSGRAWFALVEMARLSVQQDREGALRRLATAAERDPSGRALGEGLSVLREAGQPADALNLGVGHWRPKEHDPEVGRQLVQAALEAGRTSEARRYLESFAQYPDQARAGRVRADLERAVAEASARRPSTGQFPAV
;
A
#
# COMPACT_ATOMS: atom_id res chain seq x y z
N MET A 1 -21.57 -13.65 0.53
CA MET A 1 -20.47 -12.66 0.66
C MET A 1 -20.54 -11.93 1.99
N ARG A 2 -21.67 -11.31 2.37
CA ARG A 2 -21.82 -10.64 3.68
C ARG A 2 -21.50 -11.55 4.88
N GLY A 3 -22.09 -12.74 4.97
CA GLY A 3 -21.75 -13.70 6.04
C GLY A 3 -20.28 -14.15 6.09
N ARG A 4 -19.53 -14.07 4.97
CA ARG A 4 -18.07 -14.30 4.97
C ARG A 4 -17.33 -13.14 5.61
N LEU A 5 -17.74 -11.90 5.32
CA LEU A 5 -17.16 -10.69 5.92
C LEU A 5 -17.54 -10.51 7.40
N GLU A 6 -18.69 -11.03 7.83
CA GLU A 6 -19.02 -11.13 9.26
C GLU A 6 -18.07 -12.08 10.01
N THR A 7 -17.68 -13.18 9.36
CA THR A 7 -16.74 -14.17 9.91
C THR A 7 -15.30 -13.63 9.88
N ASP A 8 -14.85 -13.24 8.69
CA ASP A 8 -13.54 -12.64 8.43
C ASP A 8 -13.71 -11.31 7.67
N PRO A 9 -13.64 -10.16 8.37
CA PRO A 9 -13.78 -8.85 7.72
C PRO A 9 -12.61 -8.50 6.81
N ASN A 10 -11.55 -9.32 6.79
CA ASN A 10 -10.39 -9.17 5.91
C ASN A 10 -10.37 -10.21 4.77
N ASP A 11 -11.47 -10.93 4.53
CA ASP A 11 -11.63 -11.76 3.34
C ASP A 11 -11.70 -10.86 2.09
N GLU A 12 -10.53 -10.56 1.54
CA GLU A 12 -10.36 -9.65 0.41
C GLU A 12 -11.16 -10.10 -0.81
N ASN A 13 -11.31 -11.42 -1.02
CA ASN A 13 -12.06 -11.95 -2.16
C ASN A 13 -13.56 -11.71 -1.97
N ALA A 14 -14.09 -11.96 -0.77
CA ALA A 14 -15.47 -11.67 -0.45
C ALA A 14 -15.76 -10.17 -0.55
N PHE A 15 -14.84 -9.32 -0.08
CA PHE A 15 -14.97 -7.87 -0.19
C PHE A 15 -15.00 -7.42 -1.65
N ARG A 16 -13.98 -7.77 -2.45
CA ARG A 16 -13.88 -7.36 -3.87
C ARG A 16 -15.10 -7.80 -4.68
N ARG A 17 -15.59 -9.03 -4.48
CA ARG A 17 -16.81 -9.52 -5.18
C ARG A 17 -18.06 -8.75 -4.76
N LEU A 18 -18.18 -8.40 -3.48
CA LEU A 18 -19.31 -7.62 -3.00
C LEU A 18 -19.23 -6.17 -3.48
N ALA A 19 -18.03 -5.58 -3.50
CA ALA A 19 -17.75 -4.27 -4.07
C ALA A 19 -18.16 -4.21 -5.55
N GLU A 20 -17.79 -5.22 -6.35
CA GLU A 20 -18.19 -5.31 -7.76
C GLU A 20 -19.72 -5.37 -7.94
N LEU A 21 -20.42 -6.14 -7.09
CA LEU A 21 -21.89 -6.20 -7.11
C LEU A 21 -22.54 -4.85 -6.79
N VAL A 22 -22.07 -4.16 -5.75
CA VAL A 22 -22.64 -2.85 -5.38
C VAL A 22 -22.29 -1.77 -6.41
N ARG A 23 -21.09 -1.82 -7.03
CA ARG A 23 -20.73 -0.94 -8.15
C ARG A 23 -21.68 -1.11 -9.33
N ARG A 24 -21.90 -2.35 -9.78
CA ARG A 24 -22.83 -2.63 -10.90
C ARG A 24 -24.23 -2.11 -10.61
N ARG A 25 -24.75 -2.37 -9.41
CA ARG A 25 -26.08 -1.90 -9.01
C ARG A 25 -26.14 -0.38 -8.92
N ALA A 26 -25.10 0.28 -8.44
CA ALA A 26 -25.07 1.72 -8.27
C ALA A 26 -25.00 2.49 -9.59
N VAL A 27 -24.52 1.88 -10.67
CA VAL A 27 -24.49 2.49 -12.01
C VAL A 27 -25.77 2.26 -12.81
N GLU A 28 -26.67 1.36 -12.37
CA GLU A 28 -27.93 1.08 -13.05
C GLU A 28 -28.79 2.36 -13.14
N GLY A 29 -29.09 2.79 -14.37
CA GLY A 29 -29.93 3.97 -14.63
C GLY A 29 -29.15 5.28 -14.85
N HIS A 30 -27.83 5.30 -14.68
CA HIS A 30 -27.01 6.46 -15.02
C HIS A 30 -26.61 6.45 -16.50
N ARG A 31 -26.90 7.55 -17.21
CA ARG A 31 -26.51 7.74 -18.62
C ARG A 31 -25.21 8.52 -18.78
N ASP A 32 -24.81 9.28 -17.76
CA ASP A 32 -23.57 10.05 -17.73
C ASP A 32 -22.47 9.27 -17.01
N ALA A 33 -21.30 9.20 -17.64
CA ALA A 33 -20.17 8.41 -17.17
C ALA A 33 -19.57 8.97 -15.86
N GLY A 34 -19.50 10.28 -15.70
CA GLY A 34 -18.97 10.92 -14.49
C GLY A 34 -19.84 10.65 -13.27
N THR A 35 -21.16 10.75 -13.44
CA THR A 35 -22.15 10.44 -12.41
C THR A 35 -22.12 8.96 -12.05
N ALA A 36 -22.06 8.06 -13.05
CA ALA A 36 -21.95 6.63 -12.83
C ALA A 36 -20.69 6.25 -12.02
N ALA A 37 -19.53 6.83 -12.36
CA ALA A 37 -18.29 6.58 -11.62
C ALA A 37 -18.40 6.99 -10.15
N ARG A 38 -18.93 8.19 -9.88
CA ARG A 38 -19.14 8.67 -8.50
C ARG A 38 -20.10 7.77 -7.72
N SER A 39 -21.24 7.41 -8.29
CA SER A 39 -22.20 6.52 -7.64
C SER A 39 -21.61 5.14 -7.34
N ALA A 40 -20.75 4.61 -8.22
CA ALA A 40 -20.04 3.38 -7.98
C ALA A 40 -19.05 3.49 -6.81
N ASP A 41 -18.31 4.59 -6.72
CA ASP A 41 -17.36 4.85 -5.61
C ASP A 41 -18.09 5.07 -4.29
N ASP A 42 -19.18 5.84 -4.27
CA ASP A 42 -20.02 6.04 -3.08
C ASP A 42 -20.59 4.71 -2.55
N ALA A 43 -20.98 3.80 -3.45
CA ALA A 43 -21.47 2.49 -3.06
C ALA A 43 -20.39 1.59 -2.44
N VAL A 44 -19.15 1.65 -2.95
CA VAL A 44 -18.03 0.92 -2.34
C VAL A 44 -17.60 1.57 -1.04
N TRP A 45 -17.63 2.89 -0.97
CA TRP A 45 -17.37 3.63 0.27
C TRP A 45 -18.32 3.17 1.38
N ALA A 46 -19.62 3.16 1.13
CA ALA A 46 -20.62 2.74 2.11
C ALA A 46 -20.41 1.29 2.58
N LEU A 47 -20.07 0.37 1.65
CA LEU A 47 -19.73 -1.01 1.99
C LEU A 47 -18.47 -1.09 2.88
N ALA A 48 -17.44 -0.31 2.54
CA ALA A 48 -16.21 -0.28 3.28
C ALA A 48 -16.42 0.30 4.69
N GLU A 49 -17.21 1.37 4.83
CA GLU A 49 -17.58 1.96 6.11
C GLU A 49 -18.33 0.97 7.01
N GLU A 50 -19.32 0.26 6.45
CA GLU A 50 -20.06 -0.78 7.18
C GLU A 50 -19.10 -1.86 7.70
N THR A 51 -18.19 -2.32 6.85
CA THR A 51 -17.22 -3.38 7.20
C THR A 51 -16.18 -2.89 8.22
N ALA A 52 -15.73 -1.64 8.11
CA ALA A 52 -14.70 -1.02 8.95
C ALA A 52 -15.14 -0.83 10.41
N ARG A 53 -16.46 -0.93 10.71
CA ARG A 53 -17.01 -0.94 12.08
C ARG A 53 -16.47 -2.10 12.92
N SER A 54 -16.06 -3.19 12.28
CA SER A 54 -15.32 -4.24 12.98
C SER A 54 -13.92 -3.77 13.32
N GLY A 55 -13.53 -3.83 14.60
CA GLY A 55 -12.20 -3.44 15.07
C GLY A 55 -11.05 -4.26 14.46
N ARG A 56 -11.35 -5.42 13.85
CA ARG A 56 -10.37 -6.28 13.16
C ARG A 56 -10.25 -5.98 11.66
N ALA A 57 -11.15 -5.16 11.09
CA ALA A 57 -11.20 -4.90 9.66
C ALA A 57 -10.10 -3.89 9.26
N TRP A 58 -9.01 -4.38 8.68
CA TRP A 58 -7.96 -3.55 8.10
C TRP A 58 -8.18 -3.38 6.59
N PHE A 59 -8.67 -4.42 5.89
CA PHE A 59 -8.78 -4.37 4.43
C PHE A 59 -9.78 -3.30 3.96
N ALA A 60 -10.91 -3.18 4.66
CA ALA A 60 -11.89 -2.13 4.36
C ALA A 60 -11.31 -0.71 4.52
N LEU A 61 -10.43 -0.48 5.51
CA LEU A 61 -9.76 0.81 5.68
C LEU A 61 -8.78 1.11 4.53
N VAL A 62 -8.08 0.10 4.03
CA VAL A 62 -7.22 0.21 2.84
C VAL A 62 -8.05 0.58 1.61
N GLU A 63 -9.19 -0.05 1.40
CA GLU A 63 -10.07 0.26 0.27
C GLU A 63 -10.67 1.67 0.36
N MET A 64 -11.07 2.13 1.55
CA MET A 64 -11.47 3.53 1.75
C MET A 64 -10.33 4.49 1.43
N ALA A 65 -9.11 4.20 1.89
CA ALA A 65 -7.95 5.03 1.59
C ALA A 65 -7.67 5.07 0.08
N ARG A 66 -7.81 3.94 -0.63
CA ARG A 66 -7.65 3.86 -2.09
C ARG A 66 -8.63 4.77 -2.83
N LEU A 67 -9.89 4.83 -2.37
CA LEU A 67 -10.91 5.72 -2.94
C LEU A 67 -10.63 7.20 -2.63
N SER A 68 -10.06 7.51 -1.47
CA SER A 68 -9.92 8.89 -1.01
C SER A 68 -8.54 9.50 -1.25
N VAL A 69 -7.49 8.74 -1.58
CA VAL A 69 -6.09 9.22 -1.56
C VAL A 69 -5.85 10.50 -2.36
N GLN A 70 -6.55 10.69 -3.49
CA GLN A 70 -6.40 11.90 -4.32
C GLN A 70 -7.21 13.10 -3.79
N GLN A 71 -8.34 12.86 -3.12
CA GLN A 71 -9.31 13.90 -2.74
C GLN A 71 -9.25 14.27 -1.24
N ASP A 72 -8.88 13.31 -0.40
CA ASP A 72 -8.71 13.40 1.05
C ASP A 72 -7.46 12.59 1.44
N ARG A 73 -6.30 13.14 1.09
CA ARG A 73 -4.99 12.54 1.36
C ARG A 73 -4.76 12.32 2.86
N GLU A 74 -5.09 13.30 3.69
CA GLU A 74 -4.87 13.22 5.14
C GLU A 74 -5.76 12.14 5.79
N GLY A 75 -7.03 12.07 5.40
CA GLY A 75 -7.91 11.01 5.86
C GLY A 75 -7.51 9.64 5.31
N ALA A 76 -7.01 9.55 4.07
CA ALA A 76 -6.43 8.30 3.56
C ALA A 76 -5.26 7.83 4.44
N LEU A 77 -4.33 8.72 4.78
CA LEU A 77 -3.19 8.40 5.64
C LEU A 77 -3.60 7.93 7.03
N ARG A 78 -4.58 8.59 7.66
CA ARG A 78 -5.12 8.15 8.96
C ARG A 78 -5.72 6.74 8.87
N ARG A 79 -6.51 6.46 7.83
CA ARG A 79 -7.11 5.13 7.61
C ARG A 79 -6.04 4.05 7.40
N LEU A 80 -4.99 4.35 6.63
CA LEU A 80 -3.88 3.40 6.40
C LEU A 80 -3.06 3.15 7.67
N ALA A 81 -2.81 4.16 8.49
CA ALA A 81 -2.15 3.98 9.79
C ALA A 81 -2.98 3.07 10.71
N THR A 82 -4.28 3.33 10.83
CA THR A 82 -5.18 2.46 11.60
C THR A 82 -5.25 1.04 11.01
N ALA A 83 -5.20 0.89 9.69
CA ALA A 83 -5.17 -0.44 9.05
C ALA A 83 -3.89 -1.21 9.44
N ALA A 84 -2.73 -0.54 9.42
CA ALA A 84 -1.46 -1.13 9.81
C ALA A 84 -1.46 -1.55 11.30
N GLU A 85 -2.06 -0.75 12.18
CA GLU A 85 -2.19 -1.09 13.61
C GLU A 85 -3.10 -2.32 13.85
N ARG A 86 -4.11 -2.53 13.01
CA ARG A 86 -5.05 -3.66 13.12
C ARG A 86 -4.48 -4.99 12.60
N ASP A 87 -3.35 -4.96 11.91
CA ASP A 87 -2.74 -6.14 11.29
C ASP A 87 -1.26 -6.33 11.71
N PRO A 88 -1.00 -7.17 12.72
CA PRO A 88 0.37 -7.43 13.19
C PRO A 88 1.23 -8.18 12.16
N SER A 89 0.64 -8.77 11.11
CA SER A 89 1.42 -9.44 10.06
C SER A 89 2.07 -8.45 9.09
N GLY A 90 1.63 -7.18 9.11
CA GLY A 90 2.11 -6.13 8.21
C GLY A 90 1.56 -6.20 6.80
N ARG A 91 0.63 -7.11 6.47
CA ARG A 91 -0.03 -7.14 5.15
C ARG A 91 -0.79 -5.84 4.87
N ALA A 92 -1.53 -5.32 5.84
CA ALA A 92 -2.23 -4.05 5.74
C ALA A 92 -1.26 -2.89 5.46
N LEU A 93 -0.09 -2.91 6.10
CA LEU A 93 0.97 -1.96 5.82
C LEU A 93 1.45 -2.09 4.38
N GLY A 94 1.79 -3.30 3.92
CA GLY A 94 2.23 -3.55 2.54
C GLY A 94 1.23 -3.05 1.49
N GLU A 95 -0.07 -3.35 1.67
CA GLU A 95 -1.14 -2.87 0.81
C GLU A 95 -1.26 -1.33 0.85
N GLY A 96 -1.21 -0.73 2.03
CA GLY A 96 -1.25 0.72 2.20
C GLY A 96 -0.07 1.45 1.53
N LEU A 97 1.13 0.87 1.59
CA LEU A 97 2.29 1.38 0.87
C LEU A 97 2.08 1.30 -0.64
N SER A 98 1.51 0.20 -1.15
CA SER A 98 1.19 0.05 -2.57
C SER A 98 0.17 1.10 -3.03
N VAL A 99 -0.90 1.33 -2.25
CA VAL A 99 -1.90 2.36 -2.53
C VAL A 99 -1.27 3.75 -2.67
N LEU A 100 -0.40 4.14 -1.74
CA LEU A 100 0.26 5.45 -1.78
C LEU A 100 1.22 5.58 -2.96
N ARG A 101 1.98 4.52 -3.27
CA ARG A 101 2.88 4.50 -4.43
C ARG A 101 2.13 4.60 -5.76
N GLU A 102 1.09 3.78 -5.94
CA GLU A 102 0.22 3.79 -7.11
C GLU A 102 -0.47 5.15 -7.31
N ALA A 103 -0.75 5.87 -6.22
CA ALA A 103 -1.29 7.22 -6.23
C ALA A 103 -0.24 8.33 -6.51
N GLY A 104 1.02 7.98 -6.75
CA GLY A 104 2.10 8.94 -6.97
C GLY A 104 2.60 9.63 -5.70
N GLN A 105 2.37 9.02 -4.53
CA GLN A 105 2.75 9.54 -3.20
C GLN A 105 3.84 8.69 -2.51
N PRO A 106 5.01 8.43 -3.15
CA PRO A 106 6.03 7.55 -2.56
C PRO A 106 6.63 8.13 -1.27
N ALA A 107 6.68 9.45 -1.12
CA ALA A 107 7.15 10.08 0.12
C ALA A 107 6.23 9.77 1.32
N ASP A 108 4.91 9.74 1.11
CA ASP A 108 3.98 9.37 2.17
C ASP A 108 4.06 7.88 2.49
N ALA A 109 4.25 7.04 1.47
CA ALA A 109 4.47 5.61 1.67
C ALA A 109 5.68 5.40 2.61
N LEU A 110 6.79 6.11 2.36
CA LEU A 110 7.95 6.06 3.26
C LEU A 110 7.63 6.52 4.68
N ASN A 111 6.92 7.63 4.84
CA ASN A 111 6.54 8.15 6.16
C ASN A 111 5.66 7.16 6.94
N LEU A 112 4.68 6.55 6.28
CA LEU A 112 3.83 5.51 6.87
C LEU A 112 4.66 4.28 7.28
N GLY A 113 5.52 3.81 6.39
CA GLY A 113 6.31 2.59 6.59
C GLY A 113 7.39 2.71 7.66
N VAL A 114 8.06 3.86 7.80
CA VAL A 114 9.09 4.06 8.83
C VAL A 114 8.55 3.88 10.25
N GLY A 115 7.32 4.32 10.52
CA GLY A 115 6.69 4.18 11.85
C GLY A 115 6.30 2.74 12.18
N HIS A 116 5.85 1.98 11.16
CA HIS A 116 5.10 0.74 11.37
C HIS A 116 5.86 -0.52 10.95
N TRP A 117 6.89 -0.44 10.11
CA TRP A 117 7.57 -1.64 9.63
C TRP A 117 8.43 -2.28 10.72
N ARG A 118 8.25 -3.59 10.89
CA ARG A 118 9.02 -4.44 11.81
C ARG A 118 9.56 -5.66 11.04
N PRO A 119 10.80 -5.61 10.51
CA PRO A 119 11.35 -6.69 9.68
C PRO A 119 11.38 -8.08 10.32
N LYS A 120 11.39 -8.16 11.66
CA LYS A 120 11.40 -9.46 12.36
C LYS A 120 10.01 -10.12 12.43
N GLU A 121 8.96 -9.32 12.25
CA GLU A 121 7.56 -9.72 12.49
C GLU A 121 6.75 -9.71 11.19
N HIS A 122 7.01 -8.73 10.32
CA HIS A 122 6.21 -8.51 9.12
C HIS A 122 6.65 -9.39 7.95
N ASP A 123 5.82 -9.43 6.93
CA ASP A 123 6.12 -10.07 5.66
C ASP A 123 7.24 -9.34 4.88
N PRO A 124 8.21 -10.05 4.25
CA PRO A 124 9.22 -9.46 3.36
C PRO A 124 8.67 -8.58 2.23
N GLU A 125 7.43 -8.82 1.79
CA GLU A 125 6.77 -7.98 0.79
C GLU A 125 6.54 -6.55 1.29
N VAL A 126 6.42 -6.30 2.59
CA VAL A 126 6.39 -4.93 3.14
C VAL A 126 7.72 -4.22 2.89
N GLY A 127 8.83 -4.94 3.08
CA GLY A 127 10.16 -4.44 2.75
C GLY A 127 10.32 -4.13 1.26
N ARG A 128 9.73 -4.97 0.39
CA ARG A 128 9.68 -4.71 -1.07
C ARG A 128 9.04 -3.36 -1.37
N GLN A 129 7.87 -3.11 -0.78
CA GLN A 129 7.13 -1.87 -0.98
C GLN A 129 7.92 -0.64 -0.50
N LEU A 130 8.62 -0.73 0.64
CA LEU A 130 9.47 0.34 1.16
C LEU A 130 10.68 0.64 0.25
N VAL A 131 11.38 -0.39 -0.22
CA VAL A 131 12.50 -0.22 -1.14
C VAL A 131 12.01 0.43 -2.43
N GLN A 132 10.88 -0.01 -2.98
CA GLN A 132 10.31 0.56 -4.19
C GLN A 132 9.85 2.01 -3.98
N ALA A 133 9.19 2.34 -2.87
CA ALA A 133 8.84 3.72 -2.52
C ALA A 133 10.08 4.62 -2.43
N ALA A 134 11.17 4.12 -1.84
CA ALA A 134 12.42 4.85 -1.75
C ALA A 134 13.02 5.12 -3.14
N LEU A 135 12.98 4.13 -4.03
CA LEU A 135 13.46 4.30 -5.41
C LEU A 135 12.61 5.30 -6.20
N GLU A 136 11.29 5.25 -6.08
CA GLU A 136 10.36 6.18 -6.73
C GLU A 136 10.50 7.61 -6.21
N ALA A 137 10.76 7.79 -4.92
CA ALA A 137 11.10 9.08 -4.32
C ALA A 137 12.53 9.54 -4.67
N GLY A 138 13.30 8.75 -5.45
CA GLY A 138 14.68 9.03 -5.78
C GLY A 138 15.65 8.89 -4.60
N ARG A 139 15.25 8.32 -3.47
CA ARG A 139 16.03 8.17 -2.23
C ARG A 139 16.82 6.86 -2.22
N THR A 140 17.73 6.69 -3.17
CA THR A 140 18.50 5.44 -3.38
C THR A 140 19.30 4.99 -2.16
N SER A 141 19.84 5.92 -1.35
CA SER A 141 20.56 5.59 -0.11
C SER A 141 19.65 4.91 0.92
N GLU A 142 18.41 5.37 1.05
CA GLU A 142 17.42 4.75 1.94
C GLU A 142 16.94 3.41 1.41
N ALA A 143 16.76 3.29 0.09
CA ALA A 143 16.45 2.01 -0.54
C ALA A 143 17.49 0.93 -0.18
N ARG A 144 18.79 1.27 -0.20
CA ARG A 144 19.87 0.37 0.26
C ARG A 144 19.74 0.02 1.74
N ARG A 145 19.50 1.01 2.60
CA ARG A 145 19.32 0.78 4.04
C ARG A 145 18.12 -0.13 4.36
N TYR A 146 17.04 -0.02 3.60
CA TYR A 146 15.91 -0.93 3.73
C TYR A 146 16.25 -2.34 3.23
N LEU A 147 17.04 -2.48 2.15
CA LEU A 147 17.54 -3.80 1.71
C LEU A 147 18.42 -4.47 2.77
N GLU A 148 19.28 -3.72 3.45
CA GLU A 148 20.13 -4.25 4.54
C GLU A 148 19.28 -4.84 5.67
N SER A 149 18.12 -4.23 5.95
CA SER A 149 17.18 -4.72 6.96
C SER A 149 16.59 -6.10 6.66
N PHE A 150 16.68 -6.60 5.41
CA PHE A 150 16.25 -7.97 5.09
C PHE A 150 17.07 -9.04 5.81
N ALA A 151 18.29 -8.73 6.26
CA ALA A 151 19.07 -9.64 7.09
C ALA A 151 18.40 -9.95 8.45
N GLN A 152 17.38 -9.18 8.86
CA GLN A 152 16.68 -9.37 10.11
C GLN A 152 15.51 -10.36 10.04
N TYR A 153 15.08 -10.78 8.84
CA TYR A 153 13.95 -11.72 8.70
C TYR A 153 14.29 -13.11 9.25
N PRO A 154 13.38 -13.78 9.99
CA PRO A 154 13.60 -15.15 10.44
C PRO A 154 13.73 -16.15 9.29
N ASP A 155 12.89 -16.02 8.27
CA ASP A 155 12.95 -16.83 7.04
C ASP A 155 13.86 -16.18 6.00
N GLN A 156 15.16 -16.47 6.12
CA GLN A 156 16.19 -15.95 5.21
C GLN A 156 16.04 -16.46 3.77
N ALA A 157 15.48 -17.65 3.56
CA ALA A 157 15.29 -18.20 2.22
C ALA A 157 14.21 -17.41 1.47
N ARG A 158 13.10 -17.11 2.13
CA ARG A 158 12.04 -16.28 1.56
C ARG A 158 12.48 -14.83 1.40
N ALA A 159 13.08 -14.23 2.42
CA ALA A 159 13.60 -12.87 2.36
C ALA A 159 14.67 -12.71 1.26
N GLY A 160 15.54 -13.69 1.09
CA GLY A 160 16.59 -13.71 0.06
C GLY A 160 16.06 -13.65 -1.36
N ARG A 161 14.95 -14.35 -1.66
CA ARG A 161 14.29 -14.27 -2.99
C ARG A 161 13.81 -12.86 -3.30
N VAL A 162 13.13 -12.23 -2.35
CA VAL A 162 12.61 -10.85 -2.51
C VAL A 162 13.76 -9.85 -2.61
N ARG A 163 14.80 -10.02 -1.78
CA ARG A 163 15.98 -9.15 -1.75
C ARG A 163 16.73 -9.20 -3.09
N ALA A 164 16.92 -10.37 -3.68
CA ALA A 164 17.65 -10.52 -4.94
C ALA A 164 17.00 -9.72 -6.10
N ASP A 165 15.66 -9.69 -6.19
CA ASP A 165 14.94 -8.89 -7.17
C ASP A 165 15.23 -7.38 -7.00
N LEU A 166 15.29 -6.93 -5.74
CA LEU A 166 15.43 -5.52 -5.38
C LEU A 166 16.85 -5.00 -5.48
N GLU A 167 17.86 -5.85 -5.22
CA GLU A 167 19.27 -5.50 -5.37
C GLU A 167 19.57 -4.99 -6.79
N ARG A 168 18.99 -5.64 -7.82
CA ARG A 168 19.11 -5.21 -9.21
C ARG A 168 18.51 -3.82 -9.42
N ALA A 169 17.28 -3.59 -8.95
CA ALA A 169 16.60 -2.31 -9.09
C ALA A 169 17.36 -1.16 -8.42
N VAL A 170 17.94 -1.42 -7.23
CA VAL A 170 18.75 -0.44 -6.51
C VAL A 170 20.07 -0.17 -7.22
N ALA A 171 20.74 -1.19 -7.77
CA ALA A 171 21.96 -1.02 -8.55
C ALA A 171 21.72 -0.16 -9.80
N GLU A 172 20.64 -0.41 -10.55
CA GLU A 172 20.27 0.39 -11.72
C GLU A 172 19.94 1.84 -11.37
N ALA A 173 19.24 2.09 -10.27
CA ALA A 173 18.95 3.45 -9.80
C ALA A 173 20.22 4.18 -9.35
N SER A 174 21.22 3.44 -8.85
CA SER A 174 22.51 3.98 -8.45
C SER A 174 23.34 4.42 -9.65
N ALA A 175 23.35 3.63 -10.72
CA ALA A 175 24.08 3.93 -11.94
C ALA A 175 23.46 5.09 -12.75
N ARG A 176 22.15 5.31 -12.63
CA ARG A 176 21.42 6.40 -13.31
C ARG A 176 21.66 7.78 -12.73
N ARG A 177 22.16 7.91 -11.50
CA ARG A 177 22.55 9.22 -10.94
C ARG A 177 23.91 9.61 -11.54
N PRO A 178 24.01 10.66 -12.38
CA PRO A 178 25.31 11.16 -12.80
C PRO A 178 26.10 11.64 -11.58
N SER A 179 27.41 11.41 -11.58
CA SER A 179 28.33 11.93 -10.57
C SER A 179 28.35 13.46 -10.64
N THR A 180 27.45 14.12 -9.91
CA THR A 180 27.54 15.57 -9.71
C THR A 180 28.71 15.84 -8.77
N GLY A 181 29.93 15.92 -9.33
CA GLY A 181 31.13 16.13 -8.54
C GLY A 181 32.43 15.78 -9.24
N GLN A 182 32.62 16.23 -10.48
CA GLN A 182 33.97 16.37 -11.03
C GLN A 182 34.08 17.77 -11.64
N PHE A 183 34.35 18.75 -10.79
CA PHE A 183 34.81 20.05 -11.26
C PHE A 183 36.22 19.86 -11.84
N PRO A 184 36.50 20.31 -13.09
CA PRO A 184 37.86 20.35 -13.57
C PRO A 184 38.62 21.40 -12.76
N ALA A 185 39.74 20.99 -12.16
CA ALA A 185 40.70 21.94 -11.60
C ALA A 185 41.24 22.80 -12.76
N VAL A 186 41.13 24.13 -12.61
CA VAL A 186 41.81 25.12 -13.44
C VAL A 186 43.08 25.54 -12.70
#